data_AF-A0A059B2B7-F1
#
_entry.id   AF-A0A059B2B7-F1
#
_cell.length_a   1.000
_cell.length_b   1.000
_cell.length_c   1.000
_cell.angle_alpha   90.00
_cell.angle_beta   90.00
_cell.angle_gamma   90.00
#
_symmetry.space_group_name_H-M   'P 1'
#
loop_
_entity.id
_entity.type
_entity.pdbx_description
1 polymer ?
#
loop_
_entity_poly.entity_id
_entity_poly.type
_entity_poly.pdbx_seq_one_letter_code
_entity_poly.pdbx_strand_id
1 'polypeptide(L)'
;MRSLLSRSLLLVPPASPRPRPRPFSSMAAPRARLRGVVFDMDGTLTVPVIDFAAMYRAVLGDDEYRRLRAESPTGIDILHLIEGWSPERQRTAYDVIADYERQGLDRLQIMPGAAGLCNFLDSKKLRSSLSTKHCVFSILLCVR
;
A
#
# COMPACT_ATOMS: atom_id res chain seq x y z
N MET A 1 98.22 15.35 -8.31
CA MET A 1 97.50 14.25 -8.99
C MET A 1 96.25 13.92 -8.21
N ARG A 2 95.17 13.66 -8.96
CA ARG A 2 93.79 13.35 -8.59
C ARG A 2 93.65 12.37 -7.42
N SER A 3 92.69 12.60 -6.52
CA SER A 3 91.66 11.59 -6.20
C SER A 3 90.45 12.23 -5.52
N LEU A 4 89.29 11.92 -6.08
CA LEU A 4 87.93 12.32 -5.72
C LEU A 4 87.27 11.20 -4.90
N LEU A 5 86.02 11.49 -4.49
CA LEU A 5 84.95 10.58 -4.03
C LEU A 5 84.81 10.53 -2.50
N SER A 6 83.64 10.60 -1.89
CA SER A 6 82.28 10.89 -2.34
C SER A 6 81.49 11.04 -1.04
N ARG A 7 80.88 12.20 -0.79
CA ARG A 7 79.88 12.34 0.28
C ARG A 7 78.56 12.63 -0.41
N SER A 8 77.75 11.58 -0.55
CA SER A 8 76.36 11.71 -0.96
C SER A 8 75.61 12.48 0.12
N LEU A 9 75.20 13.70 -0.18
CA LEU A 9 74.22 14.44 0.59
C LEU A 9 72.83 13.98 0.12
N LEU A 10 72.14 13.22 0.97
CA LEU A 10 70.73 12.90 0.76
C LEU A 10 69.90 14.18 0.93
N LEU A 11 69.48 14.76 -0.18
CA LEU A 11 68.54 15.88 -0.23
C LEU A 11 67.14 15.36 0.15
N VAL A 12 66.58 15.85 1.26
CA VAL A 12 65.18 15.63 1.63
C VAL A 12 64.30 16.59 0.82
N PRO A 13 63.28 16.15 0.06
CA PRO A 13 62.40 17.04 -0.67
C PRO A 13 61.40 17.74 0.26
N PRO A 14 60.96 18.98 -0.05
CA PRO A 14 59.96 19.67 0.74
C PRO A 14 58.58 19.02 0.61
N ALA A 15 57.84 18.96 1.72
CA ALA A 15 56.50 18.38 1.78
C ALA A 15 55.50 19.18 0.91
N SER A 16 54.80 18.48 0.02
CA SER A 16 53.76 19.06 -0.83
C SER A 16 52.51 19.45 -0.02
N PRO A 17 51.87 20.61 -0.26
CA PRO A 17 50.66 21.00 0.45
C PRO A 17 49.51 20.05 0.11
N ARG A 18 48.93 19.39 1.13
CA ARG A 18 47.76 18.53 0.94
C ARG A 18 46.54 19.39 0.54
N PRO A 19 45.73 18.97 -0.45
CA PRO A 19 44.50 19.66 -0.78
C PRO A 19 43.54 19.60 0.42
N ARG A 20 42.97 20.75 0.80
CA ARG A 20 41.96 20.81 1.85
C ARG A 20 40.72 20.02 1.41
N PRO A 21 40.09 19.23 2.30
CA PRO A 21 38.84 18.57 1.99
C PRO A 21 37.78 19.65 1.72
N ARG A 22 37.19 19.65 0.54
CA ARG A 22 35.99 20.45 0.25
C ARG A 22 34.88 19.86 1.12
N PRO A 23 34.06 20.68 1.81
CA PRO A 23 32.90 20.15 2.52
C PRO A 23 32.03 19.45 1.47
N PHE A 24 31.74 18.17 1.71
CA PHE A 24 30.67 17.47 1.02
C PHE A 24 29.38 18.19 1.37
N SER A 25 28.95 19.11 0.50
CA SER A 25 27.57 19.59 0.53
C SER A 25 26.72 18.38 0.22
N SER A 26 26.01 17.85 1.22
CA SER A 26 24.99 16.85 0.99
C SER A 26 23.92 17.52 0.12
N MET A 27 24.00 17.35 -1.20
CA MET A 27 22.86 17.61 -2.06
C MET A 27 21.78 16.64 -1.63
N ALA A 28 20.92 17.07 -0.71
CA ALA A 28 19.69 16.36 -0.42
C ALA A 28 18.96 16.22 -1.76
N ALA A 29 18.77 14.98 -2.21
CA ALA A 29 18.00 14.71 -3.40
C ALA A 29 16.66 15.45 -3.29
N PRO A 30 16.20 16.14 -4.36
CA PRO A 30 14.92 16.84 -4.32
C PRO A 30 13.84 15.86 -3.85
N ARG A 31 13.21 16.15 -2.70
CA ARG A 31 12.14 15.30 -2.18
C ARG A 31 11.03 15.22 -3.22
N ALA A 32 10.61 14.01 -3.56
CA ALA A 32 9.53 13.80 -4.51
C ALA A 32 8.28 14.56 -4.04
N ARG A 33 7.71 15.39 -4.93
CA ARG A 33 6.47 16.11 -4.63
C ARG A 33 5.29 15.17 -4.87
N LEU A 34 4.46 14.98 -3.85
CA LEU A 34 3.18 14.26 -3.98
C LEU A 34 2.33 14.93 -5.08
N ARG A 35 1.84 14.14 -6.04
CA ARG A 35 1.07 14.63 -7.20
C ARG A 35 -0.41 14.28 -7.13
N GLY A 36 -0.76 13.26 -6.35
CA GLY A 36 -2.11 12.79 -6.13
C GLY A 36 -2.12 11.60 -5.17
N VAL A 37 -3.32 11.21 -4.77
CA VAL A 37 -3.58 10.13 -3.81
C VAL A 37 -4.63 9.21 -4.40
N VAL A 38 -4.39 7.90 -4.34
CA VAL A 38 -5.41 6.89 -4.64
C VAL A 38 -5.83 6.28 -3.32
N PHE A 39 -7.12 6.33 -3.02
CA PHE A 39 -7.68 5.72 -1.83
C PHE A 39 -8.28 4.36 -2.17
N ASP A 40 -8.03 3.39 -1.31
CA ASP A 40 -8.92 2.24 -1.16
C ASP A 40 -10.16 2.66 -0.38
N MET A 41 -11.17 1.80 -0.30
CA MET A 41 -12.42 2.09 0.38
C MET A 41 -12.45 1.48 1.78
N ASP A 42 -12.63 0.16 1.87
CA ASP A 42 -12.84 -0.53 3.14
C ASP A 42 -11.56 -0.59 3.97
N GLY A 43 -11.64 -0.12 5.22
CA GLY A 43 -10.48 0.00 6.09
C GLY A 43 -9.63 1.25 5.81
N THR A 44 -9.98 2.05 4.80
CA THR A 44 -9.29 3.31 4.47
C THR A 44 -10.21 4.51 4.59
N LEU A 45 -11.24 4.63 3.72
CA LEU A 45 -12.22 5.70 3.76
C LEU A 45 -13.50 5.32 4.51
N THR A 46 -13.79 4.02 4.61
CA THR A 46 -14.92 3.47 5.35
C THR A 46 -14.44 2.51 6.43
N VAL A 47 -15.18 2.43 7.53
CA VAL A 47 -14.96 1.40 8.54
C VAL A 47 -15.42 0.05 7.93
N PRO A 48 -14.62 -1.03 8.02
CA PRO A 48 -15.07 -2.34 7.57
C PRO A 48 -16.29 -2.80 8.37
N VAL A 49 -17.38 -3.11 7.68
CA VAL A 49 -18.68 -3.45 8.31
C VAL A 49 -19.21 -4.83 7.91
N ILE A 50 -18.68 -5.43 6.85
CA ILE A 50 -19.04 -6.77 6.41
C ILE A 50 -18.29 -7.79 7.28
N ASP A 51 -19.05 -8.70 7.92
CA ASP A 51 -18.45 -9.87 8.57
C ASP A 51 -18.12 -10.94 7.52
N PHE A 52 -16.94 -10.80 6.91
CA PHE A 52 -16.45 -11.75 5.91
C PHE A 52 -16.34 -13.18 6.46
N ALA A 53 -16.08 -13.37 7.76
CA ALA A 53 -15.99 -14.70 8.34
C ALA A 53 -17.36 -15.38 8.43
N ALA A 54 -18.41 -14.65 8.81
CA ALA A 54 -19.78 -15.14 8.75
C ALA A 54 -20.24 -15.40 7.32
N MET A 55 -19.93 -14.51 6.39
CA MET A 55 -20.23 -14.68 4.96
C MET A 55 -19.56 -15.94 4.38
N TYR A 56 -18.26 -16.15 4.65
CA TYR A 56 -17.57 -17.34 4.17
C TYR A 56 -18.13 -18.63 4.74
N ARG A 57 -18.50 -18.66 6.04
CA ARG A 57 -19.18 -19.81 6.63
C ARG A 57 -20.55 -20.06 5.99
N ALA A 58 -21.30 -19.00 5.68
CA ALA A 58 -22.60 -19.12 5.02
C ALA A 58 -22.50 -19.66 3.58
N VAL A 59 -21.44 -19.30 2.85
CA VAL A 59 -21.22 -19.76 1.47
C VAL A 59 -20.60 -21.17 1.42
N LEU A 60 -19.57 -21.42 2.23
CA LEU A 60 -18.74 -22.62 2.15
C LEU A 60 -19.24 -23.75 3.07
N GLY A 61 -19.92 -23.37 4.16
CA GLY A 61 -20.08 -24.22 5.33
C GLY A 61 -18.90 -24.10 6.30
N ASP A 62 -19.16 -24.49 7.55
CA ASP A 62 -18.24 -24.33 8.67
C ASP A 62 -16.93 -25.12 8.52
N ASP A 63 -17.02 -26.37 8.06
CA ASP A 63 -15.86 -27.27 7.96
C ASP A 63 -14.94 -26.87 6.81
N GLU A 64 -15.51 -26.58 5.64
CA GLU A 64 -14.75 -26.16 4.46
C GLU A 64 -14.10 -24.79 4.70
N TYR A 65 -14.79 -23.86 5.35
CA TYR A 65 -14.20 -22.58 5.77
C TYR A 65 -12.98 -22.77 6.68
N ARG A 66 -13.08 -23.65 7.70
CA ARG A 66 -11.95 -23.92 8.62
C ARG A 66 -10.77 -24.51 7.87
N ARG A 67 -11.02 -25.46 6.97
CA ARG A 67 -9.99 -26.10 6.14
C ARG A 67 -9.27 -25.08 5.27
N LEU A 68 -10.01 -24.34 4.44
CA LEU A 68 -9.42 -23.37 3.51
C LEU A 68 -8.68 -22.24 4.22
N ARG A 69 -9.17 -21.81 5.40
CA ARG A 69 -8.49 -20.80 6.21
C ARG A 69 -7.19 -21.32 6.83
N ALA A 70 -7.11 -22.60 7.18
CA ALA A 70 -5.88 -23.22 7.66
C ALA A 70 -4.85 -23.38 6.54
N GLU A 71 -5.31 -23.65 5.31
CA GLU A 71 -4.47 -23.82 4.12
C GLU A 71 -4.02 -22.48 3.51
N SER A 72 -4.79 -21.39 3.71
CA SER A 72 -4.49 -20.06 3.15
C SER A 72 -4.18 -19.00 4.22
N PRO A 73 -2.90 -18.75 4.53
CA PRO A 73 -2.51 -17.72 5.51
C PRO A 73 -2.80 -16.29 5.04
N THR A 74 -2.97 -16.08 3.72
CA THR A 74 -3.25 -14.76 3.13
C THR A 74 -4.74 -14.45 2.99
N GLY A 75 -5.63 -15.40 3.31
CA GLY A 75 -7.08 -15.25 3.19
C GLY A 75 -7.70 -16.04 2.03
N ILE A 76 -9.03 -16.06 1.98
CA ILE A 76 -9.79 -16.82 0.98
C ILE A 76 -10.33 -15.85 -0.06
N ASP A 77 -9.98 -16.06 -1.34
CA ASP A 77 -10.67 -15.41 -2.45
C ASP A 77 -11.95 -16.20 -2.77
N ILE A 78 -13.06 -15.78 -2.16
CA ILE A 78 -14.33 -16.50 -2.28
C ILE A 78 -14.89 -16.45 -3.70
N LEU A 79 -14.66 -15.36 -4.44
CA LEU A 79 -15.22 -15.19 -5.78
C LEU A 79 -14.51 -16.11 -6.76
N HIS A 80 -13.18 -16.18 -6.69
CA HIS A 80 -12.43 -17.13 -7.50
C HIS A 80 -12.78 -18.59 -7.16
N LEU A 81 -13.02 -18.88 -5.88
CA LEU A 81 -13.37 -20.23 -5.44
C LEU A 81 -14.72 -20.70 -6.02
N ILE A 82 -15.73 -19.84 -6.05
CA ILE A 82 -17.07 -20.21 -6.54
C ILE A 82 -17.19 -20.22 -8.07
N GLU A 83 -16.23 -19.66 -8.81
CA GLU A 83 -16.19 -19.73 -10.29
C GLU A 83 -16.18 -21.17 -10.80
N GLY A 84 -15.59 -22.11 -10.04
CA GLY A 84 -15.54 -23.53 -10.39
C GLY A 84 -16.75 -24.36 -9.96
N TRP A 85 -17.77 -23.76 -9.35
CA TRP A 85 -18.94 -24.49 -8.83
C TRP A 85 -20.00 -24.73 -9.91
N SER A 86 -20.96 -25.61 -9.62
CA SER A 86 -22.13 -25.77 -10.50
C SER A 86 -22.94 -24.47 -10.55
N PRO A 87 -23.63 -24.16 -11.66
CA PRO A 87 -24.38 -22.91 -11.81
C PRO A 87 -25.39 -22.65 -10.69
N GLU A 88 -26.08 -23.68 -10.21
CA GLU A 88 -27.08 -23.58 -9.13
C GLU A 88 -26.42 -23.20 -7.81
N ARG A 89 -25.26 -23.81 -7.53
CA ARG A 89 -24.51 -23.58 -6.30
C ARG A 89 -23.83 -22.21 -6.32
N GLN A 90 -23.34 -21.79 -7.49
CA GLN A 90 -22.78 -20.47 -7.72
C GLN A 90 -23.86 -19.38 -7.53
N ARG A 91 -25.06 -19.57 -8.07
CA ARG A 91 -26.19 -18.65 -7.87
C ARG A 91 -26.52 -18.48 -6.39
N THR A 92 -26.65 -19.59 -5.67
CA THR A 92 -26.90 -19.57 -4.22
C THR A 92 -25.79 -18.84 -3.46
N ALA A 93 -24.53 -19.06 -3.83
CA ALA A 93 -23.40 -18.36 -3.22
C ALA A 93 -23.45 -16.85 -3.48
N TYR A 94 -23.75 -16.42 -4.71
CA TYR A 94 -23.89 -15.00 -5.02
C TYR A 94 -25.06 -14.35 -4.30
N ASP A 95 -26.19 -15.03 -4.15
CA ASP A 95 -27.35 -14.52 -3.40
C ASP A 95 -26.96 -14.26 -1.93
N VAL A 96 -26.25 -15.21 -1.30
CA VAL A 96 -25.73 -15.04 0.06
C VAL A 96 -24.74 -13.87 0.13
N ILE A 97 -23.77 -13.77 -0.78
CA ILE A 97 -22.78 -12.68 -0.80
C ILE A 97 -23.49 -11.33 -0.94
N ALA A 98 -24.44 -11.21 -1.87
CA ALA A 98 -25.20 -9.99 -2.10
C ALA A 98 -26.00 -9.56 -0.86
N ASP A 99 -26.55 -10.52 -0.10
CA ASP A 99 -27.24 -10.23 1.15
C ASP A 99 -26.31 -9.68 2.24
N TYR A 100 -25.08 -10.19 2.34
CA TYR A 100 -24.07 -9.65 3.26
C TYR A 100 -23.57 -8.27 2.81
N GLU A 101 -23.38 -8.06 1.50
CA GLU A 101 -23.01 -6.75 0.96
C GLU A 101 -24.09 -5.70 1.22
N ARG A 102 -25.36 -6.04 1.01
CA ARG A 102 -26.50 -5.17 1.30
C ARG A 102 -26.57 -4.79 2.78
N GLN A 103 -26.39 -5.75 3.69
CA GLN A 103 -26.31 -5.47 5.12
C GLN A 103 -25.11 -4.60 5.49
N GLY A 104 -23.98 -4.75 4.78
CA GLY A 104 -22.81 -3.88 4.94
C GLY A 104 -23.11 -2.44 4.55
N LEU A 105 -23.78 -2.23 3.40
CA LEU A 105 -24.21 -0.90 2.95
C LEU A 105 -25.09 -0.18 3.99
N ASP A 106 -26.06 -0.88 4.57
CA ASP A 106 -26.96 -0.31 5.57
C ASP A 106 -26.24 0.16 6.84
N ARG A 107 -25.07 -0.41 7.14
CA ARG A 107 -24.27 -0.13 8.34
C ARG A 107 -23.06 0.75 8.05
N LEU A 108 -22.90 1.21 6.81
CA LEU A 108 -21.69 1.88 6.35
C LEU A 108 -21.38 3.12 7.18
N GLN A 109 -20.12 3.24 7.57
CA GLN A 109 -19.62 4.36 8.36
C GLN A 109 -18.36 4.92 7.71
N ILE A 110 -18.29 6.25 7.63
CA ILE A 110 -17.09 6.95 7.18
C ILE A 110 -16.00 6.78 8.24
N MET A 111 -14.77 6.47 7.80
CA MET A 111 -13.62 6.36 8.67
C MET A 111 -13.37 7.71 9.37
N PRO A 112 -13.23 7.74 10.71
CA PRO A 112 -12.92 8.97 11.43
C PRO A 112 -11.70 9.67 10.84
N GLY A 113 -11.84 10.97 10.55
CA GLY A 113 -10.77 11.77 9.94
C GLY A 113 -10.68 11.71 8.41
N ALA A 114 -11.38 10.78 7.74
CA ALA A 114 -11.40 10.72 6.27
C ALA A 114 -11.92 12.02 5.64
N ALA A 115 -13.03 12.56 6.14
CA ALA A 115 -13.58 13.83 5.66
C ALA A 115 -12.58 15.00 5.84
N GLY A 116 -11.89 15.06 6.98
CA GLY A 116 -10.86 16.06 7.24
C GLY A 116 -9.66 15.93 6.31
N LEU A 117 -9.22 14.69 6.04
CA LEU A 117 -8.16 14.40 5.09
C LEU A 117 -8.54 14.80 3.67
N CYS A 118 -9.74 14.45 3.20
CA CYS A 118 -10.25 14.84 1.89
C CYS A 118 -10.29 16.37 1.75
N ASN A 119 -10.85 17.08 2.74
CA ASN A 119 -10.86 18.55 2.75
C ASN A 119 -9.45 19.14 2.71
N PHE A 120 -8.49 18.55 3.44
CA PHE A 120 -7.11 18.98 3.41
C PHE A 120 -6.48 18.80 2.02
N LEU A 121 -6.65 17.63 1.40
CA LEU A 121 -6.13 17.34 0.05
C LEU A 121 -6.73 18.28 -1.01
N ASP A 122 -8.03 18.53 -0.90
CA ASP A 122 -8.75 19.50 -1.74
C ASP A 122 -8.18 20.91 -1.59
N SER A 123 -7.94 21.36 -0.35
CA SER A 123 -7.32 22.68 -0.09
C SER A 123 -5.92 22.81 -0.70
N LYS A 124 -5.20 21.69 -0.86
CA LYS A 124 -3.87 21.63 -1.49
C LYS A 124 -3.93 21.41 -3.00
N LYS A 125 -5.13 21.29 -3.59
CA LYS A 125 -5.36 20.98 -5.01
C LYS A 125 -4.64 19.69 -5.45
N LEU A 126 -4.55 18.73 -4.53
CA LEU A 126 -4.02 17.41 -4.83
C LEU A 126 -5.13 16.56 -5.44
N ARG A 127 -4.83 15.89 -6.56
CA ARG A 127 -5.81 15.02 -7.21
C ARG A 127 -6.02 13.76 -6.38
N SER A 128 -7.27 13.42 -6.08
CA SER A 128 -7.64 12.16 -5.44
C SER A 128 -8.44 11.27 -6.39
N SER A 129 -8.23 9.97 -6.31
CA SER A 129 -9.08 8.97 -6.96
C SER A 129 -9.41 7.84 -5.99
N LEU A 130 -10.53 7.16 -6.23
CA LEU A 130 -10.94 5.97 -5.48
C LEU A 130 -10.62 4.73 -6.31
N SER A 131 -10.08 3.69 -5.66
CA SER A 131 -9.86 2.36 -6.23
C SER A 131 -10.56 1.36 -5.33
N THR A 132 -11.73 0.89 -5.73
CA THR A 132 -12.49 -0.13 -4.98
C THR A 132 -12.82 -1.31 -5.89
N LYS A 133 -12.87 -2.52 -5.32
CA LYS A 133 -13.35 -3.73 -6.00
C LYS A 133 -14.87 -3.84 -6.03
N HIS A 134 -15.59 -3.01 -5.27
CA HIS A 134 -17.04 -3.05 -5.17
C HIS A 134 -17.70 -1.98 -6.06
N CYS A 135 -18.39 -2.41 -7.11
CA CYS A 135 -19.01 -1.52 -8.10
C CYS A 135 -20.13 -0.65 -7.50
N VAL A 136 -20.89 -1.19 -6.53
CA VAL A 136 -22.05 -0.51 -5.92
C VAL A 136 -21.62 0.58 -4.93
N PHE A 137 -20.54 0.38 -4.19
CA PHE A 137 -20.09 1.33 -3.18
C PHE A 137 -19.39 2.59 -3.76
N SER A 138 -18.85 2.49 -4.97
CA SER A 138 -18.14 3.59 -5.66
C SER A 138 -19.00 4.84 -5.84
N ILE A 139 -20.33 4.67 -5.95
CA ILE A 139 -21.26 5.76 -6.24
C ILE A 139 -21.53 6.64 -5.00
N LEU A 140 -21.46 6.10 -3.78
CA LEU A 140 -21.87 6.85 -2.58
C LEU A 140 -20.79 7.83 -2.06
N LEU A 141 -19.50 7.54 -2.28
CA LEU A 141 -18.41 8.40 -1.81
C LEU A 141 -17.96 9.46 -2.82
N CYS A 142 -18.36 9.33 -4.10
CA CYS A 142 -17.93 10.22 -5.18
C CYS A 142 -18.93 11.35 -5.46
N VAL A 143 -20.13 11.29 -4.91
CA VAL A 143 -21.11 12.38 -4.97
C VAL A 143 -20.88 13.29 -3.77
N ARG A 144 -20.26 14.45 -4.06
CA ARG A 144 -20.13 15.59 -3.15
C ARG A 144 -21.44 15.97 -2.49
#